data_AF-A0A925PB11-F1
#
_entry.id   AF-A0A925PB11-F1
#
_cell.length_a   1.000
_cell.length_b   1.000
_cell.length_c   1.000
_cell.angle_alpha   90.00
_cell.angle_beta   90.00
_cell.angle_gamma   90.00
#
_symmetry.space_group_name_H-M   'P 1'
#
loop_
_entity.id
_entity.type
_entity.pdbx_description
1 polymer ?
#
loop_
_entity_poly.entity_id
_entity_poly.type
_entity_poly.pdbx_seq_one_letter_code
_entity_poly.pdbx_strand_id
1 'polypeptide(L)'
;MHKEIPWIVSLCVQEGVLDAKRGAEIAYTLAATDDSLAFGQALLDQDITTDVELLNRLVEECQTLAVSGAEAPPLAFPPPSHKAHAAQDPAWLAVQPANIAAPAGNVDFSAVAGMPDSELKCFMLGLLTTVQGLGASDLHLSAGSPPYVRNMRALSFLNQIPLTAAEAKRLNLSLLAPDEVALFEKKHDYDYALAMDGGRRIRVNLMEHKEGVKGTYRIVPEHVRNPAELGFKNTTVIEKLLSYHNGLILVTGADGAGDEDVTGGVAEELFDNGGVFEAQL
;
A
#
# COMPACT_ATOMS: atom_id res chain seq x y z
N MET A 1 -12.48 -20.82 -14.22
CA MET A 1 -12.88 -20.45 -15.59
C MET A 1 -14.05 -21.33 -15.95
N HIS A 2 -15.19 -20.72 -16.28
CA HIS A 2 -16.40 -21.45 -16.60
C HIS A 2 -16.17 -22.33 -17.83
N LYS A 3 -16.73 -23.55 -17.85
CA LYS A 3 -16.50 -24.54 -18.93
C LYS A 3 -16.96 -24.05 -20.31
N GLU A 4 -17.82 -23.04 -20.33
CA GLU A 4 -18.40 -22.43 -21.53
C GLU A 4 -17.44 -21.45 -22.22
N ILE A 5 -16.56 -20.78 -21.49
CA ILE A 5 -15.72 -19.70 -22.05
C ILE A 5 -14.80 -20.19 -23.18
N PRO A 6 -14.11 -21.35 -23.07
CA PRO A 6 -13.29 -21.85 -24.18
C PRO A 6 -14.14 -22.23 -25.42
N TRP A 7 -15.37 -22.71 -25.22
CA TRP A 7 -16.29 -23.06 -26.30
C TRP A 7 -16.77 -21.83 -27.06
N ILE A 8 -17.27 -20.80 -26.35
CA ILE A 8 -17.77 -19.58 -27.01
C ILE A 8 -16.66 -18.85 -27.76
N VAL A 9 -15.43 -18.83 -27.25
CA VAL A 9 -14.27 -18.27 -27.96
C VAL A 9 -13.99 -19.05 -29.24
N SER A 10 -13.97 -20.39 -29.18
CA SER A 10 -13.71 -21.22 -30.36
C SER A 10 -14.77 -21.03 -31.44
N LEU A 11 -16.04 -20.96 -31.06
CA LEU A 11 -17.15 -20.76 -31.99
C LEU A 11 -17.08 -19.38 -32.67
N CYS A 12 -16.79 -18.33 -31.89
CA CYS A 12 -16.65 -16.98 -32.45
C CYS A 12 -15.45 -16.86 -33.41
N VAL A 13 -14.38 -17.62 -33.19
CA VAL A 13 -13.22 -17.67 -34.10
C VAL A 13 -13.56 -18.43 -35.39
N GLN A 14 -14.31 -19.53 -35.31
CA GLN A 14 -14.73 -20.30 -36.47
C GLN A 14 -15.66 -19.52 -37.39
N GLU A 15 -16.58 -18.74 -36.82
CA GLU A 15 -17.50 -17.87 -37.55
C GLU A 15 -16.87 -16.53 -37.98
N GLY A 16 -15.59 -16.30 -37.65
CA GLY A 16 -14.86 -15.10 -38.04
C GLY A 16 -15.32 -13.81 -37.35
N VAL A 17 -16.06 -13.92 -36.25
CA VAL A 17 -16.53 -12.78 -35.43
C VAL A 17 -15.35 -12.09 -34.75
N LEU A 18 -14.36 -12.85 -34.33
CA LEU A 18 -13.18 -12.34 -33.63
C LEU A 18 -11.96 -13.21 -33.88
N ASP A 19 -10.78 -12.59 -33.84
CA ASP A 19 -9.52 -13.32 -33.98
C ASP A 19 -9.20 -14.11 -32.70
N ALA A 20 -8.50 -15.23 -32.86
CA ALA A 20 -8.18 -16.14 -31.75
C ALA A 20 -7.40 -15.48 -30.60
N LYS A 21 -6.63 -14.42 -30.91
CA LYS A 21 -5.83 -13.69 -29.92
C LYS A 21 -6.72 -12.78 -29.08
N ARG A 22 -7.61 -12.04 -29.73
CA ARG A 22 -8.56 -11.13 -29.09
C ARG A 22 -9.60 -11.87 -28.27
N GLY A 23 -10.05 -13.03 -28.75
CA GLY A 23 -10.96 -13.90 -28.00
C GLY A 23 -10.36 -14.41 -26.69
N ALA A 24 -9.07 -14.77 -26.73
CA ALA A 24 -8.35 -15.15 -25.53
C ALA A 24 -8.21 -13.97 -24.55
N GLU A 25 -7.81 -12.78 -25.02
CA GLU A 25 -7.68 -11.57 -24.17
C GLU A 25 -8.97 -11.23 -23.41
N ILE A 26 -10.12 -11.30 -24.09
CA ILE A 26 -11.43 -11.02 -23.49
C ILE A 26 -11.82 -12.11 -22.50
N ALA A 27 -11.60 -13.38 -22.86
CA ALA A 27 -11.84 -14.52 -21.99
C ALA A 27 -11.02 -14.49 -20.69
N TYR A 28 -9.84 -13.86 -20.70
CA TYR A 28 -9.01 -13.69 -19.50
C TYR A 28 -9.34 -12.44 -18.70
N THR A 29 -9.95 -11.43 -19.34
CA THR A 29 -10.44 -10.23 -18.65
C THR A 29 -11.71 -10.53 -17.86
N LEU A 30 -12.53 -11.43 -18.39
CA LEU A 30 -13.69 -11.98 -17.70
C LEU A 30 -13.22 -12.94 -16.60
N ALA A 31 -13.71 -12.73 -15.39
CA ALA A 31 -13.27 -13.47 -14.20
C ALA A 31 -13.66 -14.95 -14.30
N ALA A 32 -13.11 -15.77 -13.40
CA ALA A 32 -13.38 -17.22 -13.37
C ALA A 32 -14.85 -17.60 -13.13
N THR A 33 -15.71 -16.62 -12.82
CA THR A 33 -17.13 -16.69 -12.48
C THR A 33 -18.08 -16.38 -13.62
N ASP A 34 -17.59 -15.80 -14.72
CA ASP A 34 -18.43 -15.31 -15.81
C ASP A 34 -18.77 -16.43 -16.83
N ASP A 35 -19.98 -16.39 -17.40
CA ASP A 35 -20.53 -17.41 -18.31
C ASP A 35 -20.49 -16.99 -19.79
N SER A 36 -20.99 -17.84 -20.69
CA SER A 36 -21.04 -17.56 -22.13
C SER A 36 -21.84 -16.30 -22.49
N LEU A 37 -22.85 -15.93 -21.67
CA LEU A 37 -23.67 -14.76 -21.89
C LEU A 37 -22.91 -13.47 -21.56
N ALA A 38 -22.19 -13.46 -20.43
CA ALA A 38 -21.30 -12.36 -20.06
C ALA A 38 -20.21 -12.12 -21.12
N PHE A 39 -19.70 -13.20 -21.72
CA PHE A 39 -18.76 -13.11 -22.84
C PHE A 39 -19.39 -12.45 -24.08
N GLY A 40 -20.60 -12.88 -24.46
CA GLY A 40 -21.34 -12.27 -25.58
C GLY A 40 -21.60 -10.78 -25.38
N GLN A 41 -22.00 -10.37 -24.17
CA GLN A 41 -22.20 -8.96 -23.82
C GLN A 41 -20.89 -8.15 -23.93
N ALA A 42 -19.77 -8.71 -23.48
CA ALA A 42 -18.47 -8.05 -23.57
C ALA A 42 -18.02 -7.79 -25.02
N LEU A 43 -18.46 -8.60 -25.99
CA LEU A 43 -18.20 -8.36 -27.41
C LEU A 43 -19.02 -7.18 -27.96
N LEU A 44 -20.27 -7.03 -27.51
CA LEU A 44 -21.11 -5.89 -27.86
C LEU A 44 -20.57 -4.60 -27.24
N ASP A 45 -20.20 -4.64 -25.95
CA ASP A 45 -19.71 -3.46 -25.22
C ASP A 45 -18.37 -2.93 -25.77
N GLN A 46 -17.59 -3.79 -26.43
CA GLN A 46 -16.32 -3.42 -27.09
C GLN A 46 -16.47 -3.11 -28.59
N ASP A 47 -17.70 -3.02 -29.11
CA ASP A 47 -18.01 -2.80 -30.54
C ASP A 47 -17.30 -3.82 -31.48
N ILE A 48 -17.05 -5.04 -31.01
CA ILE A 48 -16.37 -6.09 -31.80
C ILE A 48 -17.32 -6.68 -32.83
N THR A 49 -18.58 -6.84 -32.47
CA THR A 49 -19.65 -7.22 -33.39
C THR A 49 -20.94 -6.51 -33.00
N THR A 50 -21.81 -6.28 -33.98
CA THR A 50 -23.17 -5.76 -33.77
C THR A 50 -24.24 -6.79 -34.10
N ASP A 51 -23.84 -8.00 -34.51
CA ASP A 51 -24.75 -9.07 -34.92
C ASP A 51 -25.19 -9.89 -33.69
N VAL A 52 -26.26 -9.41 -33.06
CA VAL A 52 -26.85 -10.00 -31.86
C VAL A 52 -27.48 -11.38 -32.16
N GLU A 53 -28.03 -11.58 -33.37
CA GLU A 53 -28.64 -12.86 -33.75
C GLU A 53 -27.59 -13.96 -33.89
N LEU A 54 -26.42 -13.63 -34.46
CA LEU A 54 -25.27 -14.51 -34.52
C LEU A 54 -24.76 -14.86 -33.12
N LEU A 55 -24.59 -13.88 -32.24
CA LEU A 55 -24.11 -14.12 -30.87
C LEU A 55 -25.06 -15.03 -30.07
N ASN A 56 -26.38 -14.79 -30.14
CA ASN A 56 -27.35 -15.63 -29.44
C ASN A 56 -27.28 -17.09 -29.88
N ARG A 57 -27.14 -17.33 -31.19
CA ARG A 57 -26.98 -18.68 -31.75
C ARG A 57 -25.72 -19.37 -31.22
N LEU A 58 -24.60 -18.65 -31.17
CA LEU A 58 -23.32 -19.18 -30.70
C LEU A 58 -23.34 -19.46 -29.19
N VAL A 59 -24.05 -18.65 -28.40
CA VAL A 59 -24.24 -18.90 -26.96
C VAL A 59 -25.08 -20.16 -26.73
N GLU A 60 -26.18 -20.35 -27.46
CA GLU A 60 -27.01 -21.56 -27.38
C GLU A 60 -26.21 -22.84 -27.76
N GLU A 61 -25.41 -22.75 -28.82
CA GLU A 61 -24.53 -23.83 -29.26
C GLU A 61 -23.45 -24.14 -28.21
N CYS A 62 -22.83 -23.10 -27.64
CA CYS A 62 -21.87 -23.22 -26.55
C CYS A 62 -22.45 -23.93 -25.33
N GLN A 63 -23.65 -23.53 -24.88
CA GLN A 63 -24.32 -24.14 -23.73
C GLN A 63 -24.65 -25.62 -23.99
N THR A 64 -25.08 -25.94 -25.21
CA THR A 64 -25.34 -27.33 -25.62
C THR A 64 -24.07 -28.18 -25.57
N LEU A 65 -22.96 -27.64 -26.08
CA LEU A 65 -21.65 -28.32 -26.09
C LEU A 65 -21.09 -28.48 -24.67
N ALA A 66 -21.25 -27.49 -23.80
CA ALA A 66 -20.80 -27.55 -22.40
C ALA A 66 -21.55 -28.63 -21.59
N VAL A 67 -22.84 -28.87 -21.88
CA VAL A 67 -23.65 -29.92 -21.23
C VAL A 67 -23.36 -31.31 -21.79
N SER A 68 -22.97 -31.42 -23.06
CA SER A 68 -22.66 -32.72 -23.72
C SER A 68 -21.45 -33.47 -23.14
N GLY A 69 -20.66 -32.80 -22.28
CA GLY A 69 -19.46 -33.38 -21.67
C GLY A 69 -18.25 -33.45 -22.60
N ALA A 70 -18.34 -32.88 -23.82
CA ALA A 70 -17.22 -32.75 -24.74
C ALA A 70 -16.13 -31.84 -24.16
N GLU A 71 -14.87 -32.26 -24.32
CA GLU A 71 -13.72 -31.46 -23.90
C GLU A 71 -13.57 -30.26 -24.83
N ALA A 72 -13.57 -29.05 -24.25
CA ALA A 72 -13.50 -27.83 -25.02
C ALA A 72 -12.12 -27.68 -25.70
N PRO A 73 -12.05 -27.09 -26.91
CA PRO A 73 -10.77 -26.76 -27.53
C PRO A 73 -9.94 -25.90 -26.57
N PRO A 74 -8.64 -26.20 -26.39
CA PRO A 74 -7.79 -25.33 -25.58
C PRO A 74 -7.74 -23.96 -26.22
N LEU A 75 -7.82 -22.90 -25.41
CA LEU A 75 -7.59 -21.55 -25.90
C LEU A 75 -6.21 -21.50 -26.58
N ALA A 76 -6.19 -21.04 -27.84
CA ALA A 76 -5.00 -21.06 -28.69
C ALA A 76 -3.81 -20.25 -28.12
N PHE A 77 -4.10 -19.35 -27.17
CA PHE A 77 -3.11 -18.62 -26.42
C PHE A 77 -3.11 -19.12 -24.98
N PRO A 78 -1.94 -19.39 -24.38
CA PRO A 78 -1.88 -19.57 -22.93
C PRO A 78 -2.47 -18.32 -22.25
N PRO A 79 -2.98 -18.44 -21.00
CA PRO A 79 -3.32 -17.26 -20.21
C PRO A 79 -2.22 -16.23 -20.38
N PRO A 80 -2.57 -14.93 -20.54
CA PRO A 80 -1.56 -13.90 -20.57
C PRO A 80 -0.66 -14.27 -19.43
N SER A 81 0.60 -14.50 -19.76
CA SER A 81 1.56 -14.64 -18.71
C SER A 81 1.50 -13.25 -18.06
N HIS A 82 0.68 -13.12 -17.02
CA HIS A 82 1.27 -13.04 -15.73
C HIS A 82 2.37 -14.15 -15.72
N LYS A 83 3.52 -13.81 -16.33
CA LYS A 83 4.61 -13.46 -15.47
C LYS A 83 3.95 -12.57 -14.41
N ALA A 84 3.33 -13.20 -13.38
CA ALA A 84 3.78 -12.95 -12.03
C ALA A 84 5.24 -12.82 -12.29
N HIS A 85 5.71 -11.57 -12.42
CA HIS A 85 7.11 -11.27 -12.59
C HIS A 85 7.71 -12.29 -11.68
N ALA A 86 8.33 -13.36 -12.24
CA ALA A 86 8.81 -14.44 -11.41
C ALA A 86 9.57 -13.64 -10.40
N ALA A 87 9.12 -13.68 -9.15
CA ALA A 87 9.74 -12.79 -8.23
C ALA A 87 11.24 -13.26 -8.32
N GLN A 88 12.26 -12.61 -8.94
CA GLN A 88 12.46 -11.18 -9.16
C GLN A 88 11.50 -10.43 -8.30
N ASP A 89 11.50 -10.88 -7.03
CA ASP A 89 11.53 -10.05 -5.88
C ASP A 89 12.22 -8.83 -6.45
N PRO A 90 11.47 -7.77 -6.78
CA PRO A 90 12.14 -6.54 -7.14
C PRO A 90 13.22 -6.35 -6.08
N ALA A 91 14.39 -5.81 -6.42
CA ALA A 91 15.47 -5.77 -5.44
C ALA A 91 15.03 -5.20 -4.07
N TRP A 92 13.90 -4.46 -4.00
CA TRP A 92 13.16 -4.09 -2.79
C TRP A 92 12.34 -5.19 -2.08
N LEU A 93 11.76 -6.21 -2.74
CA LEU A 93 11.24 -7.45 -2.16
C LEU A 93 12.37 -8.45 -1.80
N ALA A 94 13.52 -8.38 -2.49
CA ALA A 94 14.71 -9.20 -2.22
C ALA A 94 15.59 -8.57 -1.14
N VAL A 95 15.21 -7.39 -0.64
CA VAL A 95 15.31 -7.18 0.79
C VAL A 95 14.33 -8.18 1.40
N GLN A 96 14.77 -9.45 1.53
CA GLN A 96 14.44 -10.19 2.74
C GLN A 96 14.52 -9.14 3.84
N PRO A 97 13.49 -8.92 4.70
CA PRO A 97 13.70 -8.08 5.85
C PRO A 97 14.98 -8.64 6.39
N ALA A 98 16.05 -7.86 6.31
CA ALA A 98 17.27 -8.37 6.83
C ALA A 98 16.80 -8.68 8.25
N ASN A 99 16.99 -9.91 8.68
CA ASN A 99 17.34 -10.11 10.06
C ASN A 99 18.65 -9.31 10.24
N ILE A 100 18.63 -7.98 10.05
CA ILE A 100 19.11 -7.05 11.04
C ILE A 100 18.37 -7.57 12.24
N ALA A 101 19.07 -8.44 12.96
CA ALA A 101 18.73 -8.72 14.33
C ALA A 101 18.23 -7.39 14.86
N ALA A 102 16.98 -7.37 15.33
CA ALA A 102 16.49 -6.23 16.08
C ALA A 102 17.70 -5.77 16.89
N PRO A 103 18.14 -4.51 16.79
CA PRO A 103 18.97 -4.01 17.85
C PRO A 103 18.02 -4.03 19.03
N ALA A 104 17.94 -5.18 19.67
CA ALA A 104 17.77 -5.33 21.09
C ALA A 104 18.99 -4.64 21.71
N GLY A 105 19.16 -3.34 21.45
CA GLY A 105 19.59 -2.46 22.49
C GLY A 105 18.47 -2.60 23.50
N ASN A 106 18.76 -3.27 24.61
CA ASN A 106 17.94 -3.18 25.81
C ASN A 106 17.87 -1.69 26.15
N VAL A 107 16.96 -0.95 25.52
CA VAL A 107 16.70 0.42 25.89
C VAL A 107 16.08 0.31 27.27
N ASP A 108 16.82 0.80 28.25
CA ASP A 108 16.41 0.70 29.63
C ASP A 108 15.35 1.76 29.90
N PHE A 109 14.09 1.31 29.94
CA PHE A 109 12.95 2.15 30.31
C PHE A 109 12.73 2.17 31.83
N SER A 110 13.47 1.38 32.63
CA SER A 110 13.23 1.28 34.08
C SER A 110 13.55 2.58 34.83
N ALA A 111 14.46 3.40 34.30
CA ALA A 111 14.81 4.69 34.88
C ALA A 111 13.76 5.79 34.62
N VAL A 112 12.82 5.58 33.69
CA VAL A 112 11.85 6.59 33.26
C VAL A 112 11.00 7.09 34.42
N ALA A 113 10.64 6.23 35.38
CA ALA A 113 9.80 6.62 36.51
C ALA A 113 10.44 7.67 37.43
N GLY A 114 11.78 7.66 37.58
CA GLY A 114 12.52 8.56 38.47
C GLY A 114 13.27 9.70 37.79
N MET A 115 13.34 9.70 36.46
CA MET A 115 14.10 10.68 35.69
C MET A 115 13.50 12.09 35.78
N PRO A 116 14.29 13.17 35.97
CA PRO A 116 13.81 14.55 35.88
C PRO A 116 13.38 14.91 34.45
N ASP A 117 12.41 15.82 34.31
CA ASP A 117 11.76 16.10 33.01
C ASP A 117 12.73 16.59 31.92
N SER A 118 13.78 17.33 32.28
CA SER A 118 14.82 17.75 31.33
C SER A 118 15.63 16.58 30.77
N GLU A 119 15.94 15.59 31.61
CA GLU A 119 16.67 14.39 31.20
C GLU A 119 15.75 13.46 30.40
N LEU A 120 14.46 13.39 30.78
CA LEU A 120 13.45 12.62 30.06
C LEU A 120 13.25 13.14 28.63
N LYS A 121 13.22 14.46 28.46
CA LYS A 121 13.16 15.09 27.13
C LYS A 121 14.39 14.73 26.28
N CYS A 122 15.60 14.82 26.85
CA CYS A 122 16.83 14.41 26.17
C CYS A 122 16.82 12.93 25.79
N PHE A 123 16.36 12.07 26.71
CA PHE A 123 16.21 10.64 26.48
C PHE A 123 15.25 10.36 25.30
N MET A 124 14.09 11.02 25.27
CA MET A 124 13.11 10.86 24.19
C MET A 124 13.67 11.31 22.84
N LEU A 125 14.36 12.45 22.77
CA LEU A 125 15.01 12.91 21.53
C LEU A 125 16.13 11.96 21.07
N GLY A 126 16.91 11.43 22.02
CA GLY A 126 17.94 10.42 21.75
C GLY A 126 17.34 9.09 21.26
N LEU A 127 16.21 8.67 21.84
CA LEU A 127 15.48 7.48 21.41
C LEU A 127 14.96 7.64 19.98
N LEU A 128 14.34 8.77 19.65
CA LEU A 128 13.87 9.06 18.29
C LEU A 128 15.01 9.08 17.28
N THR A 129 16.15 9.67 17.65
CA THR A 129 17.37 9.66 16.83
C THR A 129 17.89 8.24 16.62
N THR A 130 17.87 7.41 17.66
CA THR A 130 18.29 6.00 17.59
C THR A 130 17.38 5.23 16.65
N VAL A 131 16.05 5.28 16.87
CA VAL A 131 15.04 4.62 16.03
C VAL A 131 15.20 5.00 14.56
N GLN A 132 15.47 6.26 14.28
CA GLN A 132 15.73 6.72 12.92
C GLN A 132 17.01 6.12 12.32
N GLY A 133 18.09 6.04 13.10
CA GLY A 133 19.32 5.35 12.68
C GLY A 133 19.13 3.86 12.39
N LEU A 134 18.07 3.24 12.91
CA LEU A 134 17.71 1.85 12.62
C LEU A 134 16.91 1.67 11.32
N GLY A 135 16.51 2.75 10.67
CA GLY A 135 15.64 2.70 9.49
C GLY A 135 14.21 2.24 9.79
N ALA A 136 13.73 2.39 11.03
CA ALA A 136 12.34 2.12 11.37
C ALA A 136 11.40 3.18 10.74
N SER A 137 10.19 2.76 10.37
CA SER A 137 9.13 3.65 9.89
C SER A 137 8.37 4.31 11.03
N ASP A 138 8.10 3.56 12.09
CA ASP A 138 7.28 4.01 13.22
C ASP A 138 7.89 3.54 14.56
N LEU A 139 7.81 4.38 15.59
CA LEU A 139 8.00 4.02 17.00
C LEU A 139 6.65 4.06 17.72
N HIS A 140 6.38 3.06 18.55
CA HIS A 140 5.16 2.97 19.36
C HIS A 140 5.51 2.83 20.84
N LEU A 141 4.94 3.74 21.64
CA LEU A 141 5.05 3.77 23.09
C LEU A 141 3.64 3.77 23.69
N SER A 142 3.18 2.61 24.16
CA SER A 142 1.80 2.43 24.64
C SER A 142 1.80 1.90 26.07
N ALA A 143 0.94 2.45 26.92
CA ALA A 143 0.68 1.88 28.23
C ALA A 143 0.21 0.42 28.10
N GLY A 144 0.70 -0.46 28.96
CA GLY A 144 0.36 -1.89 28.96
C GLY A 144 1.04 -2.73 27.87
N SER A 145 1.85 -2.12 27.01
CA SER A 145 2.54 -2.81 25.91
C SER A 145 4.05 -2.59 25.97
N PRO A 146 4.87 -3.59 25.59
CA PRO A 146 6.31 -3.39 25.44
C PRO A 146 6.60 -2.39 24.30
N PRO A 147 7.54 -1.45 24.46
CA PRO A 147 7.94 -0.51 23.41
C PRO A 147 8.39 -1.24 22.14
N TYR A 148 7.90 -0.83 20.98
CA TYR A 148 8.28 -1.46 19.72
C TYR A 148 8.42 -0.46 18.58
N VAL A 149 9.21 -0.85 17.59
CA VAL A 149 9.36 -0.17 16.32
C VAL A 149 8.78 -1.01 15.20
N ARG A 150 8.34 -0.34 14.15
CA ARG A 150 7.95 -0.96 12.89
C ARG A 150 9.03 -0.68 11.85
N ASN A 151 9.47 -1.70 11.13
CA ASN A 151 10.34 -1.56 9.97
C ASN A 151 9.79 -2.45 8.85
N MET A 152 9.44 -1.86 7.70
CA MET A 152 8.92 -2.56 6.52
C MET A 152 7.89 -3.65 6.88
N ARG A 153 6.85 -3.27 7.63
CA ARG A 153 5.74 -4.13 8.12
C ARG A 153 6.11 -5.14 9.22
N ALA A 154 7.39 -5.34 9.52
CA ALA A 154 7.82 -6.14 10.65
C ALA A 154 7.82 -5.31 11.95
N LEU A 155 7.43 -5.93 13.07
CA LEU A 155 7.49 -5.34 14.40
C LEU A 155 8.72 -5.86 15.14
N SER A 156 9.42 -4.98 15.84
CA SER A 156 10.58 -5.33 16.68
C SER A 156 10.49 -4.60 18.02
N PHE A 157 10.57 -5.36 19.11
CA PHE A 157 10.51 -4.78 20.46
C PHE A 157 11.86 -4.18 20.86
N LEU A 158 11.84 -2.96 21.40
CA LEU A 158 13.00 -2.29 21.99
C LEU A 158 13.27 -2.77 23.42
N ASN A 159 12.22 -3.24 24.10
CA ASN A 159 12.27 -3.86 25.41
C ASN A 159 11.12 -4.87 25.52
N GLN A 160 11.29 -5.92 26.31
CA GLN A 160 10.27 -6.95 26.55
C GLN A 160 9.33 -6.57 27.70
N ILE A 161 9.70 -5.60 28.52
CA ILE A 161 8.92 -5.15 29.67
C ILE A 161 7.85 -4.15 29.18
N PRO A 162 6.56 -4.39 29.46
CA PRO A 162 5.50 -3.43 29.17
C PRO A 162 5.69 -2.12 29.92
N LEU A 163 5.40 -1.00 29.25
CA LEU A 163 5.35 0.30 29.93
C LEU A 163 4.16 0.36 30.87
N THR A 164 4.38 0.87 32.08
CA THR A 164 3.28 1.25 32.96
C THR A 164 2.54 2.48 32.42
N ALA A 165 1.30 2.69 32.85
CA ALA A 165 0.53 3.88 32.48
C ALA A 165 1.24 5.19 32.85
N ALA A 166 1.95 5.21 33.98
CA ALA A 166 2.73 6.35 34.42
C ALA A 166 3.93 6.60 33.50
N GLU A 167 4.73 5.58 33.18
CA GLU A 167 5.88 5.71 32.28
C GLU A 167 5.46 6.14 30.88
N ALA A 168 4.41 5.50 30.33
CA ALA A 168 3.91 5.84 29.01
C ALA A 168 3.39 7.29 28.95
N LYS A 169 2.65 7.75 29.98
CA LYS A 169 2.21 9.15 30.07
C LYS A 169 3.41 10.09 30.14
N ARG A 170 4.41 9.81 30.98
CA ARG A 170 5.61 10.65 31.12
C ARG A 170 6.39 10.75 29.81
N LEU A 171 6.67 9.61 29.16
CA LEU A 171 7.40 9.58 27.88
C LEU A 171 6.67 10.39 26.81
N ASN A 172 5.38 10.10 26.59
CA ASN A 172 4.62 10.68 25.49
C ASN A 172 4.34 12.17 25.65
N LEU A 173 4.24 12.67 26.88
CA LEU A 173 3.99 14.10 27.14
C LEU A 173 5.28 14.92 27.31
N SER A 174 6.45 14.29 27.44
CA SER A 174 7.73 14.97 27.72
C SER A 174 8.17 15.97 26.65
N LEU A 175 7.68 15.81 25.41
CA LEU A 175 8.03 16.67 24.28
C LEU A 175 7.05 17.84 24.08
N LEU A 176 5.89 17.80 24.75
CA LEU A 176 4.86 18.82 24.63
C LEU A 176 5.13 20.04 25.51
N ALA A 177 4.72 21.21 25.03
CA ALA A 177 4.61 22.41 25.85
C ALA A 177 3.41 22.30 26.83
N PRO A 178 3.42 23.04 27.96
CA PRO A 178 2.34 22.97 28.95
C PRO A 178 0.93 23.18 28.39
N ASP A 179 0.78 24.10 27.43
CA ASP A 179 -0.51 24.38 26.79
C ASP A 179 -0.98 23.22 25.90
N GLU A 180 -0.05 22.52 25.26
CA GLU A 180 -0.32 21.34 24.44
C GLU A 180 -0.70 20.13 25.30
N VAL A 181 -0.05 19.98 26.47
CA VAL A 181 -0.43 18.98 27.47
C VAL A 181 -1.87 19.22 27.93
N ALA A 182 -2.23 20.45 28.27
CA ALA A 182 -3.60 20.78 28.69
C ALA A 182 -4.62 20.52 27.57
N LEU A 183 -4.24 20.75 26.31
CA LEU A 183 -5.08 20.43 25.16
C LEU A 183 -5.28 18.93 24.98
N PHE A 184 -4.20 18.14 25.09
CA PHE A 184 -4.26 16.68 25.05
C PHE A 184 -5.10 16.14 26.21
N GLU A 185 -4.92 16.60 27.44
CA GLU A 185 -5.70 16.13 28.60
C GLU A 185 -7.20 16.45 28.48
N LYS A 186 -7.57 17.45 27.68
CA LYS A 186 -8.97 17.79 27.40
C LYS A 186 -9.57 16.96 26.25
N LYS A 187 -8.78 16.69 25.20
CA LYS A 187 -9.26 16.05 23.96
C LYS A 187 -9.00 14.54 23.91
N HIS A 188 -8.05 14.05 24.69
CA HIS A 188 -7.54 12.68 24.68
C HIS A 188 -6.96 12.22 23.32
N ASP A 189 -6.70 13.17 22.43
CA ASP A 189 -6.12 12.98 21.10
C ASP A 189 -5.36 14.25 20.70
N TYR A 190 -4.16 14.08 20.16
CA TYR A 190 -3.30 15.18 19.73
C TYR A 190 -2.32 14.73 18.63
N ASP A 191 -2.43 15.37 17.46
CA ASP A 191 -1.53 15.20 16.33
C ASP A 191 -0.65 16.44 16.16
N TYR A 192 0.66 16.24 16.05
CA TYR A 192 1.60 17.32 15.77
C TYR A 192 2.82 16.83 14.98
N ALA A 193 3.58 17.78 14.42
CA ALA A 193 4.84 17.49 13.75
C ALA A 193 6.01 17.97 14.63
N LEU A 194 6.95 17.06 14.89
CA LEU A 194 8.20 17.35 15.59
C LEU A 194 9.32 17.56 14.58
N ALA A 195 9.98 18.71 14.66
CA ALA A 195 11.20 18.98 13.92
C ALA A 195 12.41 18.37 14.66
N MET A 196 13.23 17.62 13.94
CA MET A 196 14.48 17.05 14.40
C MET A 196 15.65 17.74 13.71
N ASP A 197 16.85 17.63 14.28
CA ASP A 197 18.06 18.21 13.68
C ASP A 197 18.31 17.68 12.26
N GLY A 198 18.78 18.54 11.35
CA GLY A 198 19.08 18.17 9.97
C GLY A 198 17.85 18.05 9.07
N GLY A 199 16.81 18.87 9.27
CA GLY A 199 15.65 18.95 8.36
C GLY A 199 14.64 17.79 8.47
N ARG A 200 14.95 16.81 9.32
CA ARG A 200 14.13 15.61 9.53
C ARG A 200 12.89 15.96 10.33
N ARG A 201 11.76 15.31 10.00
CA ARG A 201 10.47 15.56 10.63
C ARG A 201 9.88 14.24 11.10
N ILE A 202 9.16 14.30 12.22
CA ILE A 202 8.45 13.15 12.79
C ILE A 202 7.01 13.57 12.98
N ARG A 203 6.07 12.80 12.43
CA ARG A 203 4.65 12.99 12.72
C ARG A 203 4.32 12.20 13.98
N VAL A 204 3.78 12.89 14.98
CA VAL A 204 3.45 12.31 16.27
C VAL A 204 1.94 12.33 16.44
N ASN A 205 1.38 11.16 16.74
CA ASN A 205 0.00 11.00 17.19
C ASN A 205 0.02 10.52 18.64
N LEU A 206 -0.64 11.27 19.52
CA LEU A 206 -0.85 10.90 20.91
C LEU A 206 -2.34 10.65 21.15
N MET A 207 -2.68 9.55 21.77
CA MET A 207 -4.07 9.21 22.12
C MET A 207 -4.14 8.60 23.53
N GLU A 208 -5.29 8.73 24.19
CA GLU A 208 -5.58 7.98 25.41
C GLU A 208 -6.49 6.79 25.09
N HIS A 209 -6.09 5.60 25.57
CA HIS A 209 -6.88 4.38 25.50
C HIS A 209 -7.13 3.85 26.91
N LYS A 210 -7.88 2.73 27.02
CA LYS A 210 -8.29 2.14 28.30
C LYS A 210 -7.15 1.92 29.31
N GLU A 211 -5.95 1.62 28.84
CA GLU A 211 -4.80 1.29 29.72
C GLU A 211 -3.89 2.50 29.97
N GLY A 212 -4.11 3.63 29.29
CA GLY A 212 -3.35 4.87 29.46
C GLY A 212 -3.02 5.56 28.15
N VAL A 213 -1.97 6.38 28.16
CA VAL A 213 -1.53 7.15 26.99
C VAL A 213 -0.74 6.26 26.03
N LYS A 214 -0.97 6.46 24.73
CA LYS A 214 -0.23 5.87 23.62
C LYS A 214 0.31 6.96 22.71
N GLY A 215 1.57 6.83 22.30
CA GLY A 215 2.19 7.66 21.28
C GLY A 215 2.64 6.81 20.09
N THR A 216 2.40 7.32 18.89
CA THR A 216 2.93 6.79 17.63
C THR A 216 3.76 7.87 16.95
N TYR A 217 5.01 7.57 16.65
CA TYR A 217 5.99 8.49 16.08
C TYR A 217 6.40 7.95 14.72
N ARG A 218 5.85 8.52 13.64
CA ARG A 218 6.19 8.15 12.28
C ARG A 218 7.32 9.03 11.76
N ILE A 219 8.39 8.39 11.30
CA ILE A 219 9.52 9.10 10.69
C ILE A 219 9.11 9.53 9.28
N VAL A 220 9.21 10.82 9.00
CA VAL A 220 8.96 11.38 7.66
C VAL A 220 10.31 11.48 6.94
N PRO A 221 10.47 10.85 5.76
CA PRO A 221 11.68 10.97 4.96
C PRO A 221 12.02 12.44 4.64
N GLU A 222 13.31 12.77 4.62
CA GLU A 222 13.80 14.12 4.28
C GLU A 222 13.64 14.42 2.79
N HIS A 223 13.92 13.41 1.95
CA HIS A 223 13.75 13.47 0.50
C HIS A 223 12.48 12.71 0.12
N VAL A 224 11.62 13.37 -0.63
CA VAL A 224 10.53 12.69 -1.34
C VAL A 224 11.17 11.86 -2.44
N ARG A 225 10.80 10.57 -2.50
CA ARG A 225 11.40 9.64 -3.46
C ARG A 225 10.78 9.86 -4.83
N ASN A 226 11.60 9.98 -5.85
CA ASN A 226 11.11 10.03 -7.23
C ASN A 226 10.53 8.65 -7.65
N PRO A 227 9.72 8.59 -8.74
CA PRO A 227 9.12 7.33 -9.16
C PRO A 227 10.13 6.21 -9.47
N ALA A 228 11.34 6.54 -9.94
CA ALA A 228 12.37 5.54 -10.18
C ALA A 228 12.82 4.89 -8.86
N GLU A 229 13.04 5.68 -7.80
CA GLU A 229 13.43 5.24 -6.46
C GLU A 229 12.32 4.45 -5.75
N LEU A 230 11.06 4.75 -6.06
CA LEU A 230 9.91 3.98 -5.60
C LEU A 230 9.76 2.62 -6.31
N GLY A 231 10.61 2.33 -7.31
CA GLY A 231 10.65 1.06 -8.01
C GLY A 231 9.67 0.96 -9.17
N PHE A 232 9.13 2.08 -9.65
CA PHE A 232 8.32 2.09 -10.87
C PHE A 232 9.21 1.78 -12.08
N LYS A 233 8.97 0.62 -12.71
CA LYS A 233 9.76 0.19 -13.88
C LYS A 233 9.44 0.96 -15.16
N ASN A 234 8.29 1.64 -15.20
CA ASN A 234 7.80 2.40 -16.36
C ASN A 234 7.71 3.91 -16.02
N THR A 235 8.81 4.52 -15.58
CA THR A 235 8.83 5.95 -15.23
C THR A 235 8.37 6.83 -16.38
N THR A 236 8.68 6.46 -17.64
CA THR A 236 8.23 7.20 -18.83
C THR A 236 6.70 7.31 -18.97
N VAL A 237 5.95 6.33 -18.46
CA VAL A 237 4.47 6.40 -18.45
C VAL A 237 4.01 7.38 -17.38
N ILE A 238 4.65 7.38 -16.22
CA ILE A 238 4.36 8.32 -15.13
C ILE A 238 4.70 9.74 -15.59
N GLU A 239 5.92 9.99 -16.06
CA GLU A 239 6.36 11.27 -16.63
C GLU A 239 5.37 11.79 -17.69
N LYS A 240 4.90 10.91 -18.59
CA LYS A 240 3.88 11.28 -19.58
C LYS A 240 2.54 11.66 -18.94
N LEU A 241 2.08 10.92 -17.92
CA LEU A 241 0.88 11.27 -17.16
C LEU A 241 1.04 12.62 -16.46
N LEU A 242 2.22 12.91 -15.91
CA LEU A 242 2.52 14.17 -15.23
C LEU A 242 2.69 15.35 -16.20
N SER A 243 3.00 15.08 -17.47
CA SER A 243 3.09 16.12 -18.51
C SER A 243 1.75 16.69 -18.97
N TYR A 244 0.62 16.04 -18.65
CA TYR A 244 -0.69 16.57 -19.02
C TYR A 244 -1.05 17.78 -18.17
N HIS A 245 -1.37 18.90 -18.82
CA HIS A 245 -1.71 20.15 -18.14
C HIS A 245 -3.05 20.12 -17.38
N ASN A 246 -3.93 19.16 -17.69
CA ASN A 246 -5.23 19.00 -17.04
C ASN A 246 -5.60 17.51 -17.00
N GLY A 247 -6.08 17.03 -15.86
CA GLY A 247 -6.51 15.65 -15.68
C GLY A 247 -6.62 15.28 -14.20
N LEU A 248 -7.24 14.15 -13.90
CA LEU A 248 -7.27 13.57 -12.56
C LEU A 248 -6.37 12.34 -12.55
N ILE A 249 -5.36 12.34 -11.69
CA ILE A 249 -4.49 11.18 -11.44
C ILE A 249 -4.92 10.59 -10.10
N LEU A 250 -5.40 9.34 -10.14
CA LEU A 250 -5.78 8.61 -8.93
C LEU A 250 -4.66 7.62 -8.57
N VAL A 251 -4.04 7.84 -7.42
CA VAL A 251 -3.11 6.89 -6.82
C VAL A 251 -3.93 6.02 -5.85
N THR A 252 -3.98 4.72 -6.09
CA THR A 252 -4.71 3.76 -5.25
C THR A 252 -3.80 2.62 -4.81
N GLY A 253 -3.92 2.24 -3.55
CA GLY A 253 -3.31 1.05 -2.99
C GLY A 253 -4.00 0.64 -1.69
N ALA A 254 -3.60 -0.50 -1.15
CA ALA A 254 -4.05 -0.94 0.18
C ALA A 254 -3.30 -0.18 1.27
N ASP A 255 -3.88 -0.09 2.47
CA ASP A 255 -3.24 0.59 3.62
C ASP A 255 -1.79 0.12 3.84
N GLY A 256 -0.85 1.07 3.83
CA GLY A 256 0.58 0.79 3.99
C GLY A 256 1.24 0.17 2.76
N ALA A 257 0.67 0.32 1.57
CA ALA A 257 1.32 0.02 0.28
C ALA A 257 2.32 1.11 -0.17
N GLY A 258 2.38 2.24 0.54
CA GLY A 258 3.24 3.36 0.19
C GLY A 258 2.54 4.44 -0.64
N ASP A 259 1.20 4.47 -0.66
CA ASP A 259 0.42 5.47 -1.39
C ASP A 259 0.82 6.91 -1.03
N GLU A 260 1.10 7.19 0.25
CA GLU A 260 1.60 8.49 0.71
C GLU A 260 2.96 8.84 0.07
N ASP A 261 3.87 7.87 -0.03
CA ASP A 261 5.19 8.05 -0.64
C ASP A 261 5.08 8.24 -2.17
N VAL A 262 4.23 7.45 -2.82
CA VAL A 262 3.96 7.54 -4.27
C VAL A 262 3.30 8.86 -4.62
N THR A 263 2.31 9.26 -3.83
CA THR A 263 1.61 10.53 -3.98
C THR A 263 2.57 11.70 -3.78
N GLY A 264 3.47 11.60 -2.78
CA GLY A 264 4.53 12.57 -2.56
C GLY A 264 5.45 12.72 -3.78
N GLY A 265 5.97 11.59 -4.29
CA GLY A 265 6.87 11.57 -5.46
C GLY A 265 6.22 12.14 -6.72
N VAL A 266 4.97 11.77 -6.98
CA VAL A 266 4.17 12.30 -8.09
C VAL A 266 3.90 13.79 -7.92
N ALA A 267 3.58 14.25 -6.70
CA ALA A 267 3.33 15.65 -6.43
C ALA A 267 4.59 16.51 -6.63
N GLU A 268 5.75 16.06 -6.15
CA GLU A 268 7.02 16.78 -6.32
C GLU A 268 7.37 16.94 -7.81
N GLU A 269 7.25 15.87 -8.59
CA GLU A 269 7.52 15.91 -10.03
C GLU A 269 6.48 16.75 -10.80
N LEU A 270 5.23 16.82 -10.35
CA LEU A 270 4.23 17.75 -10.88
C LEU A 270 4.58 19.22 -10.57
N PHE A 271 5.00 19.52 -9.34
CA PHE A 271 5.40 20.87 -8.95
C PHE A 271 6.61 21.35 -9.76
N ASP A 272 7.61 20.50 -9.96
CA ASP A 272 8.78 20.81 -10.80
C ASP A 272 8.40 21.11 -12.25
N ASN A 273 7.33 20.48 -12.75
CA ASN A 273 6.76 20.73 -14.08
C ASN A 273 5.76 21.91 -14.13
N GLY A 274 5.58 22.64 -13.02
CA GLY A 274 4.69 23.80 -12.93
C GLY A 274 3.19 23.47 -12.77
N GLY A 275 2.88 22.23 -12.38
CA GLY A 275 1.52 21.76 -12.11
C GLY A 275 1.01 22.14 -10.71
N VAL A 276 -0.29 21.94 -10.50
CA VAL A 276 -0.96 22.12 -9.20
C VAL A 276 -1.44 20.75 -8.72
N PHE A 277 -1.12 20.42 -7.47
CA PHE A 277 -1.48 19.15 -6.85
C PHE A 277 -2.49 19.37 -5.73
N GLU A 278 -3.59 18.60 -5.75
CA GLU A 278 -4.59 18.57 -4.69
C GLU A 278 -4.80 17.11 -4.25
N ALA A 279 -4.41 16.79 -3.01
CA ALA A 279 -4.68 15.48 -2.41
C ALA A 279 -5.98 15.52 -1.59
N GLN A 280 -6.84 14.53 -1.81
CA GLN A 280 -7.89 14.17 -0.86
C GLN A 280 -7.39 12.96 -0.06
N LEU A 281 -7.04 13.20 1.20
CA LEU A 281 -6.68 12.17 2.19
C LEU A 281 -7.93 11.70 2.95
#